data_AF-A0A0S8CGD1-F1
#
_entry.id   AF-A0A0S8CGD1-F1
#
_cell.length_a   1.000
_cell.length_b   1.000
_cell.length_c   1.000
_cell.angle_alpha   90.00
_cell.angle_beta   90.00
_cell.angle_gamma   90.00
#
_symmetry.space_group_name_H-M   'P 1'
#
loop_
_entity.id
_entity.type
_entity.pdbx_description
1 polymer ?
#
loop_
_entity_poly.entity_id
_entity_poly.type
_entity_poly.pdbx_seq_one_letter_code
_entity_poly.pdbx_strand_id
1 'polypeptide(L)' 'MVDGAMYKHQGRERKAKTILAVMQDFLGQTPLPSLSLLDVGSSTGIIDNFLADYFLKVTGIDIDKEAIQYAQKTFI' A
#
# COMPACT_ATOMS: atom_id res chain seq x y z
N MET A 1 -10.02 23.68 -11.80
CA MET A 1 -9.27 23.32 -10.59
C MET A 1 -9.01 21.83 -10.67
N VAL A 2 -7.76 21.41 -10.91
CA VAL A 2 -7.41 19.97 -10.93
C VAL A 2 -7.21 19.54 -9.47
N ASP A 3 -7.98 18.52 -9.10
CA ASP A 3 -8.43 18.20 -7.76
C ASP A 3 -7.31 17.71 -6.82
N GLY A 4 -7.18 18.30 -5.63
CA GLY A 4 -6.10 17.96 -4.68
C GLY A 4 -6.13 16.50 -4.21
N ALA A 5 -7.28 15.84 -4.28
CA ALA A 5 -7.42 14.41 -3.99
C ALA A 5 -6.71 13.52 -5.03
N MET A 6 -6.79 13.88 -6.32
CA MET A 6 -6.12 13.15 -7.41
C MET A 6 -4.60 13.21 -7.27
N TYR A 7 -4.04 14.39 -6.95
CA TYR A 7 -2.61 14.55 -6.71
C TYR A 7 -2.13 13.74 -5.49
N LYS A 8 -2.91 13.70 -4.41
CA LYS A 8 -2.61 12.86 -3.25
C LYS A 8 -2.60 11.38 -3.61
N HIS A 9 -3.54 10.93 -4.43
CA HIS A 9 -3.60 9.54 -4.92
C HIS A 9 -2.36 9.19 -5.76
N GLN A 10 -2.04 9.99 -6.78
CA GLN A 10 -0.85 9.78 -7.63
C GLN A 10 0.45 9.75 -6.81
N GLY A 11 0.57 10.62 -5.80
CA GLY A 11 1.71 10.62 -4.89
C GLY A 11 1.83 9.33 -4.08
N ARG A 12 0.72 8.74 -3.63
CA ARG A 12 0.71 7.46 -2.91
C ARG A 12 1.02 6.28 -3.83
N GLU A 13 0.46 6.27 -5.04
CA GLU A 13 0.75 5.24 -6.04
C GLU A 13 2.23 5.23 -6.44
N ARG A 14 2.83 6.41 -6.62
CA ARG A 14 4.28 6.53 -6.86
C ARG A 14 5.10 5.93 -5.72
N LYS A 15 4.71 6.19 -4.47
CA LYS A 15 5.38 5.59 -3.30
C LYS A 15 5.25 4.07 -3.29
N ALA A 16 4.07 3.54 -3.59
CA ALA A 16 3.84 2.10 -3.64
C ALA A 16 4.71 1.42 -4.70
N LYS A 17 4.79 2.01 -5.90
CA LYS A 17 5.71 1.56 -6.97
C LYS A 17 7.18 1.59 -6.54
N THR A 18 7.60 2.63 -5.81
CA THR A 18 8.97 2.69 -5.27
C THR A 18 9.21 1.60 -4.23
N ILE A 19 8.27 1.37 -3.31
CA ILE A 19 8.37 0.28 -2.32
C ILE A 19 8.54 -1.06 -3.03
N LEU A 20 7.69 -1.36 -4.01
CA LEU A 20 7.76 -2.59 -4.78
C LEU A 20 9.13 -2.77 -5.45
N ALA A 21 9.64 -1.73 -6.12
CA ALA A 21 10.94 -1.78 -6.79
C ALA A 21 12.09 -2.04 -5.81
N VAL A 22 12.11 -1.35 -4.65
CA VAL A 22 13.13 -1.55 -3.63
C VAL A 22 13.06 -2.97 -3.04
N MET A 23 11.86 -3.49 -2.78
CA MET A 23 11.68 -4.84 -2.26
C MET A 23 12.14 -5.90 -3.27
N GLN A 24 11.81 -5.74 -4.56
CA GLN A 24 12.25 -6.66 -5.61
C GLN A 24 13.77 -6.64 -5.79
N ASP A 25 14.40 -5.46 -5.75
CA ASP A 25 15.86 -5.32 -5.81
C ASP A 25 16.54 -6.01 -4.62
N PHE A 26 16.06 -5.75 -3.40
CA PHE A 26 16.63 -6.28 -2.17
C PHE A 26 16.43 -7.79 -2.00
N LEU A 27 15.23 -8.30 -2.30
CA LEU A 27 14.87 -9.71 -2.12
C LEU A 27 15.31 -10.61 -3.28
N GLY A 28 15.74 -10.01 -4.40
CA GLY A 28 16.25 -10.70 -5.58
C GLY A 28 15.24 -11.68 -6.17
N GLN A 29 15.56 -12.97 -6.13
CA GLN A 29 14.72 -14.03 -6.71
C GLN A 29 13.63 -14.53 -5.75
N THR A 30 13.56 -14.00 -4.53
CA THR A 30 12.52 -14.40 -3.58
C THR A 30 11.15 -13.93 -4.09
N PRO A 31 10.19 -14.84 -4.31
CA PRO A 31 8.90 -14.47 -4.87
C PRO A 31 8.06 -13.72 -3.84
N LEU A 32 7.70 -12.46 -4.12
CA LEU A 32 6.79 -11.69 -3.25
C LEU A 32 5.45 -12.40 -2.95
N PRO A 33 4.85 -13.17 -3.88
CA PRO A 33 3.64 -13.93 -3.59
C PRO A 33 3.80 -15.02 -2.53
N SER A 34 5.01 -15.34 -2.06
CA SER A 34 5.22 -16.24 -0.91
C SER A 34 5.38 -15.51 0.43
N LEU A 35 5.36 -14.17 0.43
CA LEU A 35 5.62 -13.34 1.61
C LEU A 35 4.34 -12.64 2.09
N SER A 36 4.25 -12.45 3.41
CA SER A 36 3.22 -11.59 4.02
C SER A 36 3.84 -10.27 4.44
N LEU A 37 3.14 -9.17 4.18
CA LEU A 37 3.56 -7.80 4.48
C LEU A 37 2.75 -7.25 5.66
N LEU A 38 3.44 -6.56 6.58
CA LEU A 38 2.86 -5.70 7.61
C LEU A 38 3.20 -4.25 7.28
N ASP A 39 2.21 -3.43 6.95
CA ASP A 39 2.38 -1.98 6.77
C ASP A 39 1.97 -1.26 8.06
N VAL A 40 2.90 -0.51 8.64
CA VAL A 40 2.72 0.19 9.93
C VAL A 40 2.54 1.68 9.68
N GLY A 41 1.40 2.22 10.08
CA GLY A 41 0.99 3.58 9.71
C GLY A 41 0.41 3.64 8.30
N SER A 42 -0.42 2.65 7.95
CA SER A 42 -0.89 2.44 6.59
C SER A 42 -1.92 3.46 6.10
N SER A 43 -2.39 4.34 7.00
CA SER A 43 -3.25 5.48 6.72
C SER A 43 -4.53 5.03 6.00
N THR A 44 -4.89 5.66 4.89
CA THR A 44 -6.11 5.35 4.12
C THR A 44 -5.99 4.07 3.27
N GLY A 45 -4.94 3.25 3.46
CA GLY A 45 -4.78 1.96 2.79
C GLY A 45 -4.48 1.98 1.28
N ILE A 46 -4.17 3.14 0.69
CA ILE A 46 -3.90 3.23 -0.77
C ILE A 46 -2.66 2.41 -1.17
N ILE A 47 -1.63 2.42 -0.31
CA ILE A 47 -0.40 1.65 -0.55
C ILE A 47 -0.67 0.16 -0.30
N ASP A 48 -1.37 -0.17 0.79
CA ASP A 48 -1.80 -1.55 1.08
C ASP A 48 -2.51 -2.19 -0.11
N ASN A 49 -3.52 -1.48 -0.64
CA ASN A 49 -4.33 -1.95 -1.76
C ASN A 49 -3.48 -2.22 -3.00
N PHE A 50 -2.53 -1.35 -3.31
CA PHE A 50 -1.61 -1.56 -4.42
C PHE A 50 -0.69 -2.76 -4.19
N LEU A 51 -0.15 -2.92 -2.98
CA LEU A 51 0.79 -4.00 -2.67
C LEU A 51 0.11 -5.37 -2.51
N ALA A 52 -1.21 -5.40 -2.26
CA ALA A 52 -2.00 -6.62 -2.16
C ALA A 52 -1.97 -7.47 -3.44
N ASP A 53 -1.78 -6.85 -4.60
CA ASP A 53 -1.63 -7.54 -5.88
C ASP A 53 -0.32 -8.35 -6.01
N TYR A 54 0.67 -8.11 -5.13
CA TYR A 54 2.02 -8.66 -5.25
C TYR A 54 2.41 -9.61 -4.12
N PHE A 55 1.84 -9.45 -2.93
CA PHE A 55 2.15 -10.25 -1.73
C PHE A 55 1.08 -11.31 -1.47
N LEU A 56 1.43 -12.36 -0.71
CA LEU A 56 0.46 -13.38 -0.29
C LEU A 56 -0.68 -12.77 0.56
N LYS A 57 -0.30 -11.85 1.44
CA LYS A 57 -1.18 -11.17 2.36
C LYS A 57 -0.56 -9.83 2.75
N VAL A 58 -1.39 -8.79 2.80
CA VAL A 58 -1.03 -7.49 3.37
C VAL A 58 -1.88 -7.26 4.61
N THR A 59 -1.26 -6.84 5.70
CA THR A 59 -1.93 -6.38 6.92
C THR A 59 -1.50 -4.95 7.16
N GLY A 60 -2.41 -3.99 6.96
CA GLY A 60 -2.18 -2.59 7.31
C GLY A 60 -2.68 -2.30 8.73
N ILE A 61 -1.89 -1.55 9.51
CA ILE A 61 -2.29 -1.05 10.82
C ILE A 61 -2.10 0.47 10.90
N ASP A 62 -3.03 1.14 11.58
CA ASP A 62 -2.96 2.57 11.86
C ASP A 62 -3.66 2.85 13.21
N ILE A 63 -3.23 3.91 13.88
CA ILE A 63 -3.85 4.39 15.12
C ILE A 63 -5.08 5.27 14.84
N ASP A 64 -5.17 5.83 13.64
CA ASP A 64 -6.29 6.63 13.17
C ASP A 64 -7.44 5.72 12.74
N LYS A 65 -8.51 5.72 13.55
CA LYS A 65 -9.68 4.88 13.34
C LYS A 65 -10.44 5.29 12.08
N GLU A 66 -10.56 6.58 11.79
CA GLU A 66 -11.21 7.07 10.59
C GLU A 66 -10.45 6.63 9.33
N ALA A 67 -9.13 6.64 9.38
CA ALA A 67 -8.29 6.16 8.28
C ALA A 67 -8.49 4.66 8.00
N ILE A 68 -8.51 3.82 9.05
CA ILE A 68 -8.80 2.37 8.90
C ILE A 68 -10.21 2.14 8.36
N GLN A 69 -11.21 2.87 8.84
CA GLN A 69 -12.58 2.74 8.34
C GLN A 69 -12.71 3.15 6.87
N TYR A 70 -11.97 4.18 6.45
CA TYR A 70 -11.89 4.57 5.05
C TYR A 70 -11.25 3.46 4.23
N ALA A 71 -10.08 2.96 4.66
CA ALA A 71 -9.33 1.90 3.98
C ALA A 71 -10.21 0.66 3.76
N GLN A 72 -10.92 0.20 4.79
CA GLN A 72 -11.84 -0.95 4.70
C GLN A 72 -12.96 -0.78 3.67
N LYS A 73 -13.41 0.46 3.42
CA LYS A 73 -14.48 0.74 2.44
C LYS A 73 -13.96 0.85 1.00
N THR A 74 -12.69 1.18 0.84
CA THR A 74 -12.08 1.47 -0.48
C THR A 74 -11.11 0.40 -0.96
N PHE A 75 -10.83 -0.60 -0.14
CA PHE A 75 -10.01 -1.76 -0.51
C PHE A 75 -10.76 -2.59 -1.58
N ILE A 76 -10.05 -2.99 -2.64
CA ILE A 76 -10.59 -3.68 -3.82
C ILE A 76 -10.04 -5.09 -3.89
#